data_AF-A0A9W7XHU3-F1
#
_entry.id   AF-A0A9W7XHU3-F1
#
_cell.length_a   1.000
_cell.length_b   1.000
_cell.length_c   1.000
_cell.angle_alpha   90.00
_cell.angle_beta   90.00
_cell.angle_gamma   90.00
#
_symmetry.space_group_name_H-M   'P 1'
#
loop_
_entity.id
_entity.type
_entity.pdbx_description
1 polymer ?
#
loop_
_entity_poly.entity_id
_entity_poly.type
_entity_poly.pdbx_seq_one_letter_code
_entity_poly.pdbx_strand_id
1 'polypeptide(L)'
;MIQSAKIARGDSHSIVEIKERIDRDIRVIGRLCHVYRVTYGDKRAILKLSWAKPDKFPEGAVYETLEQSAMKGIPAVYSSGILCKESSGYRLEYLLLEDCGETLWDIIKKLAGKKVRHELVYRIIPDVIKQVLCHLLQAYSAGVMHRVISSGNISIKGDDVFIIDWGCSKLLTGDSRDKDNRCEQLAKRWGFELKGVVDKENARDPFTGTHEYISIRVLSAAAERNIFDDIESLFYVILHLLQCAKEEKVTDFLGTRCMPNNVATVMKVGFMCDPNLYKQDIVNECFTSYDD
;
A
#
# COMPACT_ATOMS: atom_id res chain seq x y z
N MET A 1 19.63 14.98 23.61
CA MET A 1 20.51 15.73 22.69
C MET A 1 20.01 15.46 21.29
N ILE A 2 19.38 16.45 20.65
CA ILE A 2 18.58 16.28 19.43
C ILE A 2 19.52 16.17 18.22
N GLN A 3 19.49 15.03 17.52
CA GLN A 3 20.23 14.84 16.26
C GLN A 3 19.29 15.05 15.07
N SER A 4 19.65 16.05 14.25
CA SER A 4 18.90 16.64 13.14
C SER A 4 18.96 15.81 11.85
N ALA A 5 17.83 15.68 11.14
CA ALA A 5 17.71 15.07 9.80
C ALA A 5 17.69 16.14 8.67
N LYS A 6 18.17 15.79 7.47
CA LYS A 6 18.27 16.67 6.28
C LYS A 6 17.18 16.34 5.25
N ILE A 7 16.56 17.36 4.62
CA ILE A 7 15.64 17.21 3.47
C ILE A 7 15.90 18.34 2.46
N ALA A 8 15.81 18.02 1.17
CA ALA A 8 15.90 18.95 0.06
C ALA A 8 14.55 19.55 -0.34
N ARG A 9 14.53 20.81 -0.75
CA ARG A 9 13.43 21.44 -1.50
C ARG A 9 13.97 21.82 -2.87
N GLY A 10 13.30 21.39 -3.93
CA GLY A 10 13.56 21.87 -5.28
C GLY A 10 12.35 22.67 -5.76
N ASP A 11 12.52 23.98 -5.89
CA ASP A 11 11.86 24.70 -6.98
C ASP A 11 12.66 24.43 -8.26
N SER A 12 11.94 24.42 -9.37
CA SER A 12 12.40 24.14 -10.73
C SER A 12 13.89 24.42 -11.00
N HIS A 13 14.62 23.34 -11.36
CA HIS A 13 15.95 23.30 -12.02
C HIS A 13 17.22 23.13 -11.17
N SER A 14 17.15 22.71 -9.90
CA SER A 14 18.38 22.40 -9.15
C SER A 14 18.58 20.90 -8.92
N ILE A 15 19.71 20.38 -9.39
CA ILE A 15 20.34 19.14 -8.92
C ILE A 15 20.45 19.23 -7.40
N VAL A 16 19.83 18.29 -6.69
CA VAL A 16 19.92 18.22 -5.23
C VAL A 16 21.23 17.53 -4.85
N GLU A 17 22.27 18.31 -4.61
CA GLU A 17 23.38 17.86 -3.76
C GLU A 17 22.93 17.92 -2.29
N ILE A 18 22.92 16.78 -1.60
CA ILE A 18 22.59 16.70 -0.17
C ILE A 18 23.76 17.29 0.64
N LYS A 19 23.83 18.62 0.77
CA LYS A 19 24.97 19.26 1.45
C LYS A 19 24.72 19.91 2.82
N GLU A 20 23.58 20.49 3.17
CA GLU A 20 23.50 21.25 4.46
C GLU A 20 22.27 21.00 5.37
N ARG A 21 22.42 21.43 6.63
CA ARG A 21 21.60 21.13 7.84
C ARG A 21 20.39 22.08 7.94
N ILE A 22 19.25 21.62 8.47
CA ILE A 22 18.05 22.45 8.67
C ILE A 22 18.02 23.00 10.11
N ASP A 23 17.94 24.33 10.25
CA ASP A 23 17.92 25.06 11.53
C ASP A 23 16.49 25.40 12.03
N ARG A 24 15.49 24.56 11.76
CA ARG A 24 14.12 24.78 12.27
C ARG A 24 13.43 23.50 12.72
N ASP A 25 12.59 23.63 13.75
CA ASP A 25 11.75 22.55 14.26
C ASP A 25 10.75 22.08 13.19
N ILE A 26 10.85 20.82 12.79
CA ILE A 26 9.87 20.18 11.90
C ILE A 26 8.75 19.61 12.77
N ARG A 27 7.60 20.29 12.79
CA ARG A 27 6.37 19.71 13.32
C ARG A 27 5.90 18.57 12.40
N VAL A 28 5.97 17.34 12.89
CA VAL A 28 5.41 16.16 12.24
C VAL A 28 3.89 16.23 12.36
N ILE A 29 3.19 16.44 11.24
CA ILE A 29 1.72 16.40 11.15
C ILE A 29 1.38 15.38 10.05
N GLY A 30 0.72 14.27 10.39
CA GLY A 30 0.25 13.26 9.44
C GLY A 30 1.01 11.93 9.44
N ARG A 31 0.87 11.14 8.36
CA ARG A 31 1.56 9.85 8.18
C ARG A 31 3.08 10.07 8.30
N LEU A 32 3.74 9.17 9.03
CA LEU A 32 5.18 9.15 9.29
C LEU A 32 5.99 8.71 8.05
N CYS A 33 5.67 9.26 6.88
CA CYS A 33 6.25 8.91 5.60
C CYS A 33 6.23 10.12 4.65
N HIS A 34 7.35 10.38 3.98
CA HIS A 34 7.47 11.38 2.93
C HIS A 34 7.94 10.72 1.63
N VAL A 35 7.29 11.08 0.53
CA VAL A 35 7.59 10.56 -0.81
C VAL A 35 7.92 11.72 -1.74
N TYR A 36 9.04 11.61 -2.43
CA TYR A 36 9.55 12.61 -3.36
C TYR A 36 9.78 11.98 -4.73
N ARG A 37 9.39 12.67 -5.80
CA ARG A 37 9.86 12.36 -7.15
C ARG A 37 11.22 13.02 -7.34
N VAL A 38 12.22 12.24 -7.71
CA VAL A 38 13.62 12.67 -7.84
C VAL A 38 14.23 12.14 -9.13
N THR A 39 15.40 12.67 -9.48
CA THR A 39 16.25 12.13 -10.55
C THR A 39 17.45 11.43 -9.92
N TYR A 40 17.74 10.21 -10.36
CA TYR A 40 18.89 9.41 -9.93
C TYR A 40 19.71 9.02 -11.15
N GLY A 41 20.86 9.69 -11.34
CA GLY A 41 21.60 9.62 -12.60
C GLY A 41 20.77 10.23 -13.74
N ASP A 42 20.52 9.43 -14.77
CA ASP A 42 19.65 9.75 -15.92
C ASP A 42 18.21 9.20 -15.76
N LYS A 43 17.90 8.54 -14.64
CA LYS A 43 16.62 7.86 -14.41
C LYS A 43 15.69 8.69 -13.53
N ARG A 44 14.38 8.58 -13.78
CA ARG A 44 13.35 9.02 -12.84
C ARG A 44 13.22 8.01 -11.70
N ALA A 45 13.11 8.51 -10.48
CA ALA A 45 13.08 7.71 -9.28
C ALA A 45 12.10 8.29 -8.24
N ILE A 46 11.75 7.44 -7.28
CA ILE A 46 10.97 7.80 -6.10
C ILE A 46 11.87 7.65 -4.88
N LEU A 47 12.06 8.72 -4.11
CA LEU A 47 12.66 8.68 -2.79
C LEU A 47 11.56 8.65 -1.74
N LYS A 48 11.50 7.58 -0.96
CA LYS A 48 10.61 7.42 0.19
C LYS A 48 11.42 7.45 1.48
N LEU A 49 11.00 8.28 2.43
CA LEU A 49 11.54 8.37 3.78
C LEU A 49 10.45 7.98 4.77
N SER A 50 10.69 6.95 5.58
CA SER A 50 9.68 6.36 6.47
C SER A 50 10.20 6.33 7.91
N TRP A 51 9.42 6.86 8.86
CA TRP A 51 9.62 6.63 10.29
C TRP A 51 8.79 5.42 10.70
N ALA A 52 9.43 4.26 10.70
CA ALA A 52 8.80 2.99 11.07
C ALA A 52 9.02 2.68 12.55
N LYS A 53 8.06 2.03 13.20
CA LYS A 53 8.32 1.47 14.53
C LYS A 53 9.36 0.34 14.42
N PRO A 54 10.26 0.16 15.41
CA PRO A 54 11.26 -0.91 15.38
C PRO A 54 10.65 -2.32 15.27
N ASP A 55 9.42 -2.48 15.78
CA ASP A 55 8.63 -3.72 15.74
C ASP A 55 7.86 -3.92 14.43
N LYS A 56 8.15 -3.12 13.40
CA LYS A 56 7.56 -3.22 12.07
C LYS A 56 8.54 -3.89 11.10
N PHE A 57 8.02 -4.75 10.23
CA PHE A 57 8.82 -5.34 9.17
C PHE A 57 9.34 -4.23 8.23
N PRO A 58 10.67 -4.07 8.07
CA PRO A 58 11.23 -3.01 7.25
C PRO A 58 10.84 -3.16 5.78
N GLU A 59 10.40 -2.08 5.15
CA GLU A 59 9.93 -2.14 3.75
C GLU A 59 11.06 -2.50 2.78
N GLY A 60 12.28 -2.04 3.05
CA GLY A 60 13.45 -2.45 2.25
C GLY A 60 13.78 -3.94 2.36
N ALA A 61 13.48 -4.59 3.50
CA ALA A 61 13.60 -6.04 3.64
C ALA A 61 12.55 -6.79 2.82
N VAL A 62 11.36 -6.20 2.66
CA VAL A 62 10.32 -6.73 1.76
C VAL A 62 10.83 -6.74 0.32
N TYR A 63 11.31 -5.60 -0.18
CA TYR A 63 11.83 -5.52 -1.54
C TYR A 63 13.01 -6.47 -1.78
N GLU A 64 13.95 -6.57 -0.84
CA GLU A 64 15.05 -7.54 -0.92
C GLU A 64 14.53 -9.00 -1.02
N THR A 65 13.46 -9.31 -0.29
CA THR A 65 12.82 -10.63 -0.35
C THR A 65 12.21 -10.89 -1.73
N LEU A 66 11.51 -9.91 -2.29
CA LEU A 66 10.83 -10.06 -3.58
C LEU A 66 11.82 -10.11 -4.75
N GLU A 67 12.88 -9.30 -4.73
CA GLU A 67 13.94 -9.27 -5.75
C GLU A 67 14.71 -10.60 -5.82
N GLN A 68 15.11 -11.13 -4.67
CA GLN A 68 15.77 -12.45 -4.56
C GLN A 68 14.88 -13.60 -5.06
N SER A 69 13.56 -13.44 -5.02
CA SER A 69 12.59 -14.39 -5.57
C SER A 69 12.25 -14.13 -7.04
N ALA A 70 12.97 -13.21 -7.70
CA ALA A 70 12.78 -12.83 -9.10
C ALA A 70 11.33 -12.42 -9.42
N MET A 71 10.64 -11.82 -8.44
CA MET A 71 9.28 -11.34 -8.62
C MET A 71 9.26 -10.23 -9.69
N LYS A 72 8.34 -10.35 -10.65
CA LYS A 72 8.05 -9.27 -11.61
C LYS A 72 7.03 -8.31 -11.00
N GLY A 73 6.93 -7.11 -11.57
CA GLY A 73 5.90 -6.14 -11.17
C GLY A 73 6.13 -5.48 -9.81
N ILE A 74 7.39 -5.35 -9.40
CA ILE A 74 7.81 -4.44 -8.33
C ILE A 74 8.76 -3.38 -8.92
N PRO A 75 8.80 -2.16 -8.37
CA PRO A 75 9.83 -1.19 -8.72
C PRO A 75 11.23 -1.76 -8.51
N ALA A 76 12.16 -1.49 -9.43
CA ALA A 76 13.57 -1.76 -9.16
C ALA A 76 14.07 -0.93 -7.97
N VAL A 77 14.82 -1.54 -7.05
CA VAL A 77 15.45 -0.82 -5.95
C VAL A 77 16.82 -0.32 -6.37
N TYR A 78 16.98 1.00 -6.47
CA TYR A 78 18.29 1.61 -6.74
C TYR A 78 19.15 1.68 -5.48
N SER A 79 18.53 1.96 -4.34
CA SER A 79 19.21 2.03 -3.04
C SER A 79 18.19 1.94 -1.92
N SER A 80 18.59 1.39 -0.78
CA SER A 80 17.74 1.29 0.39
C SER A 80 18.57 1.17 1.66
N GLY A 81 18.00 1.54 2.80
CA GLY A 81 18.65 1.31 4.08
C GLY A 81 18.03 2.07 5.24
N ILE A 82 18.77 2.07 6.34
CA ILE A 82 18.37 2.71 7.60
C ILE A 82 19.29 3.91 7.83
N LEU A 83 18.70 5.11 7.84
CA LEU A 83 19.43 6.36 8.12
C LEU A 83 19.61 6.56 9.63
N CYS A 84 18.64 6.15 10.43
CA CYS A 84 18.70 6.24 11.89
C CYS A 84 18.00 5.02 12.50
N LYS A 85 18.71 4.27 13.35
CA LYS A 85 18.18 3.04 13.96
C LYS A 85 17.14 3.31 15.04
N GLU A 86 17.29 4.41 15.78
CA GLU A 86 16.36 4.77 16.85
C GLU A 86 16.41 6.28 17.11
N SER A 87 15.30 6.94 16.82
CA SER A 87 15.04 8.34 17.13
C SER A 87 13.60 8.46 17.59
N SER A 88 13.39 8.80 18.86
CA SER A 88 12.05 8.97 19.46
C SER A 88 11.14 7.73 19.34
N GLY A 89 11.72 6.52 19.44
CA GLY A 89 10.98 5.26 19.31
C GLY A 89 10.66 4.85 17.87
N TYR A 90 11.29 5.49 16.88
CA TYR A 90 11.16 5.16 15.47
C TYR A 90 12.52 4.92 14.81
N ARG A 91 12.54 4.07 13.79
CA ARG A 91 13.62 3.88 12.83
C ARG A 91 13.33 4.72 11.59
N LEU A 92 14.32 5.49 11.14
CA LEU A 92 14.23 6.22 9.87
C LEU A 92 14.82 5.37 8.75
N GLU A 93 13.96 4.96 7.82
CA GLU A 93 14.28 4.17 6.64
C GLU A 93 14.24 5.07 5.39
N TYR A 94 15.06 4.73 4.39
CA TYR A 94 14.96 5.30 3.06
C TYR A 94 14.88 4.21 1.99
N LEU A 95 14.12 4.51 0.93
CA LEU A 95 14.02 3.72 -0.27
C LEU A 95 14.14 4.63 -1.48
N LEU A 96 15.05 4.30 -2.39
CA LEU A 96 15.18 4.91 -3.69
C LEU A 96 14.79 3.89 -4.74
N LEU A 97 13.61 4.10 -5.32
CA LEU A 97 12.92 3.14 -6.19
C LEU A 97 12.79 3.68 -7.61
N GLU A 98 12.59 2.79 -8.57
CA GLU A 98 12.13 3.16 -9.89
C GLU A 98 10.79 3.93 -9.85
N ASP A 99 10.68 4.97 -10.68
CA ASP A 99 9.39 5.57 -11.00
C ASP A 99 8.60 4.67 -11.96
N CYS A 100 7.59 3.99 -11.40
CA CYS A 100 6.69 3.06 -12.08
C CYS A 100 5.48 3.74 -12.75
N GLY A 101 5.55 5.04 -13.02
CA GLY A 101 4.54 5.75 -13.81
C GLY A 101 3.34 6.21 -13.00
N GLU A 102 2.14 6.01 -13.54
CA GLU A 102 0.91 6.52 -12.95
C GLU A 102 0.15 5.45 -12.19
N THR A 103 -0.34 5.80 -11.00
CA THR A 103 -1.22 4.89 -10.26
C THR A 103 -2.58 4.79 -10.94
N LEU A 104 -3.30 3.69 -10.71
CA LEU A 104 -4.68 3.57 -11.19
C LEU A 104 -5.55 4.72 -10.67
N TRP A 105 -5.30 5.18 -9.44
CA TRP A 105 -5.97 6.34 -8.87
C TRP A 105 -5.68 7.64 -9.63
N ASP A 106 -4.43 7.88 -10.03
CA ASP A 106 -4.06 9.05 -10.84
C ASP A 106 -4.75 9.01 -12.21
N ILE A 107 -4.80 7.83 -12.83
CA ILE A 107 -5.50 7.60 -14.10
C ILE A 107 -6.99 7.91 -13.95
N ILE A 108 -7.65 7.35 -12.93
CA ILE A 108 -9.07 7.59 -12.64
C ILE A 108 -9.34 9.09 -12.49
N LYS A 109 -8.52 9.78 -11.68
CA LYS A 109 -8.68 11.23 -11.44
C LYS A 109 -8.51 12.04 -12.71
N LYS A 110 -7.52 11.73 -13.54
CA LYS A 110 -7.29 12.42 -14.82
C LYS A 110 -8.42 12.22 -15.83
N LEU A 111 -9.17 11.13 -15.72
CA LEU A 111 -10.26 10.79 -16.63
C LEU A 111 -11.64 11.25 -16.12
N ALA A 112 -11.73 11.77 -14.90
CA ALA A 112 -12.98 12.30 -14.36
C ALA A 112 -13.59 13.35 -15.31
N GLY A 113 -14.88 13.18 -15.65
CA GLY A 113 -15.60 14.07 -16.56
C GLY A 113 -15.26 13.93 -18.06
N LYS A 114 -14.45 12.94 -18.48
CA LYS A 114 -14.07 12.76 -19.90
C LYS A 114 -14.84 11.62 -20.57
N LYS A 115 -15.30 11.83 -21.82
CA LYS A 115 -16.05 10.83 -22.62
C LYS A 115 -15.25 9.55 -22.93
N VAL A 116 -13.92 9.65 -23.12
CA VAL A 116 -13.02 8.52 -23.48
C VAL A 116 -12.73 7.58 -22.29
N ARG A 117 -13.27 7.90 -21.10
CA ARG A 117 -12.97 7.21 -19.85
C ARG A 117 -13.32 5.72 -19.89
N HIS A 118 -14.46 5.36 -20.46
CA HIS A 118 -14.93 3.97 -20.48
C HIS A 118 -13.99 3.06 -21.26
N GLU A 119 -13.71 3.39 -22.53
CA GLU A 119 -12.89 2.56 -23.42
C GLU A 119 -11.49 2.31 -22.84
N LEU A 120 -10.87 3.35 -22.28
CA LEU A 120 -9.56 3.23 -21.67
C LEU A 120 -9.58 2.32 -20.44
N VAL A 121 -10.57 2.47 -19.55
CA VAL A 121 -10.70 1.64 -18.34
C VAL A 121 -10.96 0.18 -18.70
N TYR A 122 -11.90 -0.09 -19.62
CA TYR A 122 -12.18 -1.46 -20.07
C TYR A 122 -10.98 -2.12 -20.75
N ARG A 123 -10.15 -1.33 -21.45
CA ARG A 123 -8.93 -1.84 -22.09
C ARG A 123 -7.87 -2.25 -21.07
N ILE A 124 -7.66 -1.51 -19.98
CA ILE A 124 -6.59 -1.79 -19.03
C ILE A 124 -6.94 -2.86 -17.99
N ILE A 125 -8.23 -3.03 -17.66
CA ILE A 125 -8.68 -3.94 -16.59
C ILE A 125 -8.17 -5.38 -16.76
N PRO A 126 -8.26 -6.03 -17.96
CA PRO A 126 -7.80 -7.40 -18.13
C PRO A 126 -6.32 -7.58 -17.79
N ASP A 127 -5.47 -6.66 -18.24
CA ASP A 127 -4.03 -6.71 -17.99
C ASP A 127 -3.71 -6.44 -16.52
N VAL A 128 -4.40 -5.47 -15.90
CA VAL A 128 -4.29 -5.20 -14.45
C VAL A 128 -4.64 -6.44 -13.63
N ILE A 129 -5.79 -7.08 -13.91
CA ILE A 129 -6.21 -8.29 -13.19
C ILE A 129 -5.14 -9.37 -13.32
N LYS A 130 -4.75 -9.69 -14.56
CA LYS A 130 -3.82 -10.77 -14.85
C LYS A 130 -2.47 -10.54 -14.17
N GLN A 131 -1.88 -9.36 -14.36
CA GLN A 131 -0.55 -9.07 -13.84
C GLN A 131 -0.56 -8.96 -12.31
N VAL A 132 -1.50 -8.24 -11.71
CA VAL A 132 -1.56 -8.09 -10.24
C VAL A 132 -1.81 -9.44 -9.56
N LEU A 133 -2.69 -10.30 -10.09
CA LEU A 133 -2.86 -11.66 -9.55
C LEU A 133 -1.58 -12.48 -9.60
N CYS A 134 -0.87 -12.46 -10.73
CA CYS A 134 0.42 -13.15 -10.85
C CYS A 134 1.44 -12.61 -9.84
N HIS A 135 1.53 -11.29 -9.70
CA HIS A 135 2.44 -10.63 -8.76
C HIS A 135 2.11 -10.98 -7.30
N LEU A 136 0.84 -10.96 -6.91
CA LEU A 136 0.39 -11.35 -5.57
C LEU A 136 0.74 -12.81 -5.24
N LEU A 137 0.51 -13.74 -6.17
CA LEU A 137 0.83 -15.16 -5.99
C LEU A 137 2.35 -15.40 -5.89
N GLN A 138 3.15 -14.65 -6.66
CA GLN A 138 4.62 -14.70 -6.56
C GLN A 138 5.10 -14.17 -5.21
N ALA A 139 4.60 -13.02 -4.76
CA ALA A 139 4.93 -12.46 -3.44
C ALA A 139 4.58 -13.43 -2.32
N TYR A 140 3.37 -14.01 -2.37
CA TYR A 140 2.91 -14.98 -1.37
C TYR A 140 3.82 -16.21 -1.32
N SER A 141 4.19 -16.73 -2.48
CA SER A 141 5.12 -17.87 -2.61
C SER A 141 6.52 -17.53 -2.09
N ALA A 142 6.96 -16.27 -2.24
CA ALA A 142 8.19 -15.73 -1.64
C ALA A 142 8.10 -15.51 -0.12
N GLY A 143 6.93 -15.73 0.49
CA GLY A 143 6.69 -15.56 1.91
C GLY A 143 6.33 -14.12 2.30
N VAL A 144 5.75 -13.33 1.39
CA VAL A 144 5.36 -11.94 1.62
C VAL A 144 3.89 -11.73 1.28
N MET A 145 3.17 -11.02 2.14
CA MET A 145 1.81 -10.56 1.87
C MET A 145 1.76 -9.04 1.84
N HIS A 146 0.99 -8.45 0.91
CA HIS A 146 0.96 -7.01 0.71
C HIS A 146 0.11 -6.30 1.78
N ARG A 147 -1.10 -6.82 2.05
CA ARG A 147 -2.10 -6.33 3.02
C ARG A 147 -2.78 -4.98 2.72
N VAL A 148 -2.26 -4.21 1.77
CA VAL A 148 -2.79 -2.89 1.40
C VAL A 148 -2.89 -2.72 -0.13
N ILE A 149 -3.57 -3.65 -0.80
CA ILE A 149 -3.86 -3.49 -2.23
C ILE A 149 -4.96 -2.44 -2.39
N SER A 150 -4.70 -1.45 -3.25
CA SER A 150 -5.60 -0.33 -3.53
C SER A 150 -5.31 0.25 -4.92
N SER A 151 -6.21 1.08 -5.45
CA SER A 151 -5.96 1.80 -6.72
C SER A 151 -4.78 2.78 -6.63
N GLY A 152 -4.40 3.23 -5.43
CA GLY A 152 -3.21 4.06 -5.21
C GLY A 152 -1.90 3.28 -5.16
N ASN A 153 -1.97 1.95 -4.98
CA ASN A 153 -0.80 1.08 -4.83
C ASN A 153 -0.58 0.15 -6.03
N ILE A 154 -1.31 0.38 -7.12
CA ILE A 154 -1.10 -0.29 -8.40
C ILE A 154 -0.74 0.80 -9.42
N SER A 155 0.41 0.65 -10.06
CA SER A 155 0.98 1.61 -11.01
C SER A 155 1.13 1.00 -12.39
N ILE A 156 1.02 1.83 -13.43
CA ILE A 156 1.18 1.43 -14.83
C ILE A 156 2.28 2.28 -15.48
N LYS A 157 3.19 1.61 -16.20
CA LYS A 157 4.22 2.24 -17.04
C LYS A 157 4.37 1.45 -18.32
N GLY A 158 3.88 2.01 -19.43
CA GLY A 158 3.76 1.26 -20.68
C GLY A 158 2.73 0.13 -20.50
N ASP A 159 3.13 -1.09 -20.83
CA ASP A 159 2.29 -2.29 -20.71
C ASP A 159 2.51 -3.05 -19.38
N ASP A 160 3.47 -2.59 -18.56
CA ASP A 160 3.82 -3.22 -17.29
C ASP A 160 3.00 -2.65 -16.12
N VAL A 161 2.51 -3.56 -15.28
CA VAL A 161 1.76 -3.26 -14.06
C VAL A 161 2.61 -3.56 -12.83
N PHE A 162 2.70 -2.60 -11.91
CA PHE A 162 3.52 -2.68 -10.72
C PHE A 162 2.65 -2.61 -9.46
N ILE A 163 2.98 -3.43 -8.46
CA ILE A 163 2.49 -3.26 -7.09
C ILE A 163 3.54 -2.45 -6.32
N ILE A 164 3.12 -1.32 -5.76
CA ILE A 164 3.97 -0.37 -5.03
C ILE A 164 3.50 -0.21 -3.58
N ASP A 165 4.33 0.43 -2.75
CA ASP A 165 4.04 0.69 -1.33
C ASP A 165 3.84 -0.60 -0.50
N TRP A 166 4.93 -1.36 -0.38
CA TRP A 166 5.02 -2.56 0.46
C TRP A 166 5.23 -2.23 1.94
N GLY A 167 5.03 -0.96 2.33
CA GLY A 167 5.30 -0.48 3.67
C GLY A 167 4.41 -1.13 4.73
N CYS A 168 3.30 -1.76 4.35
CA CYS A 168 2.41 -2.47 5.28
C CYS A 168 2.43 -3.98 5.07
N SER A 169 3.42 -4.50 4.35
CA SER A 169 3.54 -5.92 4.09
C SER A 169 3.91 -6.72 5.34
N LYS A 170 3.73 -8.03 5.24
CA LYS A 170 3.99 -8.98 6.32
C LYS A 170 4.83 -10.13 5.80
N LEU A 171 5.75 -10.58 6.63
CA LEU A 171 6.54 -11.78 6.41
C LEU A 171 5.76 -13.02 6.87
N LEU A 172 5.74 -14.06 6.04
CA LEU A 172 5.13 -15.35 6.33
C LEU A 172 6.23 -16.33 6.73
N THR A 173 6.23 -16.75 7.99
CA THR A 173 7.20 -17.69 8.56
C THR A 173 6.58 -19.08 8.70
N GLY A 174 7.41 -20.15 8.70
CA GLY A 174 6.97 -21.47 9.16
C GLY A 174 6.73 -22.56 8.10
N ASP A 175 6.96 -22.31 6.80
CA ASP A 175 6.76 -23.37 5.78
C ASP A 175 8.00 -24.25 5.55
N SER A 176 9.21 -23.81 5.92
CA SER A 176 10.44 -24.58 5.72
C SER A 176 11.64 -23.99 6.48
N ARG A 177 12.63 -24.83 6.80
CA ARG A 177 13.91 -24.41 7.42
C ARG A 177 14.67 -23.38 6.58
N ASP A 178 14.58 -23.45 5.26
CA ASP A 178 15.27 -22.53 4.35
C ASP A 178 14.65 -21.12 4.41
N LYS A 179 13.32 -21.02 4.53
CA LYS A 179 12.63 -19.74 4.76
C LYS A 179 13.05 -19.13 6.09
N ASP A 180 13.14 -19.92 7.16
CA ASP A 180 13.52 -19.41 8.48
C ASP A 180 14.95 -18.85 8.48
N ASN A 181 15.91 -19.58 7.90
CA ASN A 181 17.30 -19.11 7.74
C ASN A 181 17.40 -17.78 6.98
N ARG A 182 16.59 -17.62 5.92
CA ARG A 182 16.54 -16.38 5.14
C ARG A 182 15.96 -15.22 5.95
N CYS A 183 14.91 -15.48 6.73
CA CYS A 183 14.30 -14.48 7.60
C CYS A 183 15.25 -14.01 8.70
N GLU A 184 16.07 -14.91 9.26
CA GLU A 184 17.11 -14.56 10.23
C GLU A 184 18.21 -13.68 9.61
N GLN A 185 18.63 -13.97 8.38
CA GLN A 185 19.59 -13.14 7.66
C GLN A 185 19.04 -11.72 7.39
N LEU A 186 17.78 -11.62 6.96
CA LEU A 186 17.09 -10.34 6.80
C LEU A 186 17.00 -9.57 8.12
N ALA A 187 16.61 -10.25 9.21
CA ALA A 187 16.54 -9.69 10.56
C ALA A 187 17.88 -9.09 11.01
N LYS A 188 18.97 -9.81 10.79
CA LYS A 188 20.33 -9.34 11.10
C LYS A 188 20.72 -8.11 10.26
N ARG A 189 20.47 -8.15 8.95
CA ARG A 189 20.83 -7.06 8.02
C ARG A 189 20.05 -5.78 8.32
N TRP A 190 18.76 -5.92 8.57
CA TRP A 190 17.85 -4.79 8.77
C TRP A 190 17.62 -4.43 10.25
N GLY A 191 18.28 -5.14 11.17
CA GLY A 191 18.29 -4.84 12.59
C GLY A 191 16.90 -4.85 13.23
N PHE A 192 16.15 -5.94 13.02
CA PHE A 192 14.87 -6.17 13.69
C PHE A 192 14.83 -7.55 14.37
N GLU A 193 13.94 -7.70 15.34
CA GLU A 193 13.73 -8.97 16.05
C GLU A 193 12.59 -9.74 15.36
N LEU A 194 12.91 -10.89 14.77
CA LEU A 194 12.02 -11.59 13.85
C LEU A 194 10.69 -12.01 14.51
N LYS A 195 10.75 -12.62 15.69
CA LYS A 195 9.55 -13.14 16.36
C LYS A 195 8.63 -12.00 16.78
N GLY A 196 9.19 -10.96 17.38
CA GLY A 196 8.46 -9.77 17.80
C GLY A 196 7.82 -9.04 16.63
N VAL A 197 8.51 -8.93 15.48
CA VAL A 197 7.91 -8.37 14.26
C VAL A 197 6.74 -9.24 13.78
N VAL A 198 6.92 -10.56 13.67
CA VAL A 198 5.85 -11.48 13.22
C VAL A 198 4.63 -11.40 14.14
N ASP A 199 4.83 -11.49 15.45
CA ASP A 199 3.76 -11.42 16.45
C ASP A 199 3.01 -10.07 16.38
N LYS A 200 3.74 -8.96 16.21
CA LYS A 200 3.14 -7.63 16.09
C LYS A 200 2.40 -7.43 14.78
N GLU A 201 2.91 -7.95 13.68
CA GLU A 201 2.22 -7.86 12.39
C GLU A 201 0.96 -8.73 12.36
N ASN A 202 0.98 -9.92 12.96
CA ASN A 202 -0.21 -10.75 13.18
C ASN A 202 -1.27 -9.98 13.99
N ALA A 203 -0.88 -9.37 15.11
CA ALA A 203 -1.80 -8.60 15.95
C ALA A 203 -2.39 -7.36 15.25
N ARG A 204 -1.73 -6.86 14.18
CA ARG A 204 -2.17 -5.71 13.39
C ARG A 204 -3.05 -6.10 12.20
N ASP A 205 -3.21 -7.39 11.91
CA ASP A 205 -3.98 -7.85 10.75
C ASP A 205 -5.42 -7.31 10.73
N PRO A 206 -6.18 -7.18 11.83
CA PRO A 206 -7.52 -6.59 11.77
C PRO A 206 -7.55 -5.10 11.39
N PHE A 207 -6.44 -4.38 11.53
CA PHE A 207 -6.37 -2.91 11.45
C PHE A 207 -5.57 -2.38 10.27
N THR A 208 -4.90 -3.25 9.50
CA THR A 208 -3.95 -2.84 8.45
C THR A 208 -4.59 -2.84 7.07
N GLY A 209 -4.95 -1.69 6.50
CA GLY A 209 -5.55 -1.68 5.18
C GLY A 209 -5.99 -0.31 4.73
N THR A 210 -6.32 -0.21 3.45
CA THR A 210 -7.11 0.90 2.94
C THR A 210 -8.56 0.48 3.09
N HIS A 211 -9.29 1.13 4.01
CA HIS A 211 -10.60 0.70 4.53
C HIS A 211 -11.57 0.22 3.43
N GLU A 212 -11.59 0.96 2.33
CA GLU A 212 -12.35 0.73 1.11
C GLU A 212 -12.12 -0.66 0.50
N TYR A 213 -10.89 -1.17 0.54
CA TYR A 213 -10.48 -2.41 -0.12
C TYR A 213 -10.25 -3.57 0.84
N ILE A 214 -10.43 -3.39 2.16
CA ILE A 214 -10.23 -4.47 3.14
C ILE A 214 -11.22 -5.63 2.88
N SER A 215 -10.72 -6.87 2.89
CA SER A 215 -11.51 -8.10 2.79
C SER A 215 -12.60 -8.18 3.87
N ILE A 216 -13.76 -8.76 3.52
CA ILE A 216 -14.88 -8.99 4.44
C ILE A 216 -14.44 -9.80 5.65
N ARG A 217 -13.60 -10.82 5.44
CA ARG A 217 -13.12 -11.68 6.54
C ARG A 217 -12.34 -10.87 7.57
N VAL A 218 -11.48 -9.99 7.09
CA VAL A 218 -10.68 -9.12 7.95
C VAL A 218 -11.57 -8.13 8.71
N LEU A 219 -12.52 -7.49 8.01
CA LEU A 219 -13.48 -6.58 8.65
C LEU A 219 -14.33 -7.33 9.70
N SER A 220 -14.59 -8.62 9.47
CA SER A 220 -15.25 -9.54 10.41
C SER A 220 -14.32 -10.10 11.49
N ALA A 221 -13.19 -9.43 11.75
CA ALA A 221 -12.21 -9.77 12.78
C ALA A 221 -11.60 -11.18 12.63
N ALA A 222 -11.36 -11.63 11.40
CA ALA A 222 -10.57 -12.83 11.18
C ALA A 222 -9.22 -12.75 11.90
N ALA A 223 -8.89 -13.79 12.64
CA ALA A 223 -7.66 -13.87 13.44
C ALA A 223 -6.39 -13.84 12.58
N GLU A 224 -6.48 -14.33 11.33
CA GLU A 224 -5.36 -14.45 10.42
C GLU A 224 -5.74 -14.04 9.00
N ARG A 225 -4.85 -13.27 8.36
CA ARG A 225 -4.90 -12.97 6.93
C ARG A 225 -4.17 -14.01 6.10
N ASN A 226 -4.62 -14.17 4.86
CA ASN A 226 -4.00 -15.02 3.83
C ASN A 226 -4.12 -14.34 2.45
N ILE A 227 -3.63 -15.03 1.41
CA ILE A 227 -3.63 -14.50 0.04
C ILE A 227 -5.01 -14.13 -0.50
N PHE A 228 -6.08 -14.80 -0.05
CA PHE A 228 -7.43 -14.50 -0.51
C PHE A 228 -7.86 -13.08 -0.10
N ASP A 229 -7.30 -12.51 0.97
CA ASP A 229 -7.61 -11.16 1.42
C ASP A 229 -7.01 -10.09 0.49
N ASP A 230 -5.79 -10.31 -0.02
CA ASP A 230 -5.17 -9.43 -1.04
C ASP A 230 -5.88 -9.58 -2.41
N ILE A 231 -6.33 -10.79 -2.76
CA ILE A 231 -7.12 -11.04 -3.98
C ILE A 231 -8.50 -10.37 -3.91
N GLU A 232 -9.19 -10.44 -2.77
CA GLU A 232 -10.47 -9.75 -2.55
C GLU A 232 -10.28 -8.23 -2.61
N SER A 233 -9.16 -7.72 -2.08
CA SER A 233 -8.79 -6.31 -2.20
C SER A 233 -8.63 -5.88 -3.67
N LEU A 234 -8.00 -6.70 -4.51
CA LEU A 234 -7.93 -6.46 -5.96
C LEU A 234 -9.32 -6.46 -6.60
N PHE A 235 -10.21 -7.39 -6.23
CA PHE A 235 -11.58 -7.40 -6.72
C PHE A 235 -12.30 -6.06 -6.45
N TYR A 236 -12.16 -5.51 -5.24
CA TYR A 236 -12.70 -4.19 -4.92
C TYR A 236 -12.06 -3.05 -5.72
N VAL A 237 -10.76 -3.12 -6.03
CA VAL A 237 -10.13 -2.16 -6.95
C VAL A 237 -10.77 -2.21 -8.33
N ILE A 238 -11.05 -3.39 -8.87
CA ILE A 238 -11.69 -3.54 -10.18
C ILE A 238 -13.12 -2.97 -10.17
N LEU A 239 -13.91 -3.27 -9.14
CA LEU A 239 -15.25 -2.69 -8.99
C LEU A 239 -15.20 -1.16 -8.95
N HIS A 240 -14.23 -0.61 -8.21
CA HIS A 240 -14.04 0.83 -8.13
C HIS A 240 -13.66 1.44 -9.49
N LEU A 241 -12.78 0.80 -10.27
CA LEU A 241 -12.43 1.23 -11.62
C LEU A 241 -13.66 1.24 -12.55
N LEU A 242 -14.45 0.16 -12.53
CA LEU A 242 -15.66 0.01 -13.35
C LEU A 242 -16.72 1.05 -12.98
N GLN A 243 -16.92 1.29 -11.69
CA GLN A 243 -17.84 2.32 -11.22
C GLN A 243 -17.38 3.70 -11.68
N CYS A 244 -16.08 3.98 -11.50
CA CYS A 244 -15.47 5.20 -11.99
C CYS A 244 -15.71 5.36 -13.49
N ALA A 245 -15.52 4.30 -14.30
CA ALA A 245 -15.80 4.38 -15.73
C ALA A 245 -17.23 4.85 -16.01
N LYS A 246 -18.22 4.39 -15.23
CA LYS A 246 -19.65 4.67 -15.41
C LYS A 246 -20.10 6.07 -15.00
N GLU A 247 -19.52 6.65 -13.96
CA GLU A 247 -19.96 7.93 -13.41
C GLU A 247 -19.28 9.13 -14.07
N GLU A 248 -20.00 10.24 -14.27
CA GLU A 248 -19.40 11.49 -14.77
C GLU A 248 -18.49 12.18 -13.73
N LYS A 249 -18.72 11.92 -12.44
CA LYS A 249 -17.93 12.42 -11.31
C LYS A 249 -17.29 11.24 -10.57
N VAL A 250 -16.09 11.42 -10.04
CA VAL A 250 -15.52 10.47 -9.07
C VAL A 250 -16.25 10.74 -7.76
N THR A 251 -17.24 9.93 -7.42
CA THR A 251 -17.87 9.99 -6.10
C THR A 251 -17.20 8.98 -5.17
N ASP A 252 -17.13 9.32 -3.88
CA ASP A 252 -16.81 8.32 -2.86
C ASP A 252 -17.95 7.29 -2.87
N PHE A 253 -17.63 6.08 -3.33
CA PHE A 253 -18.59 4.98 -3.41
C PHE A 253 -19.23 4.73 -2.03
N LEU A 254 -20.53 4.45 -1.98
CA LEU A 254 -21.23 4.26 -0.69
C LEU A 254 -20.63 3.08 0.11
N GLY A 255 -20.19 2.02 -0.56
CA GLY A 255 -19.44 0.91 0.04
C GLY A 255 -17.96 1.19 0.33
N THR A 256 -17.47 2.40 0.02
CA THR A 256 -16.12 2.88 0.35
C THR A 256 -16.12 4.00 1.39
N ARG A 257 -17.29 4.39 1.93
CA ARG A 257 -17.28 5.30 3.09
C ARG A 257 -16.58 4.61 4.26
N CYS A 258 -15.70 5.34 4.94
CA CYS A 258 -15.14 4.88 6.21
C CYS A 258 -16.30 4.70 7.20
N MET A 259 -16.57 3.46 7.60
CA MET A 259 -17.67 3.09 8.48
C MET A 259 -17.13 2.17 9.58
N PRO A 260 -17.81 2.03 10.72
CA PRO A 260 -17.47 0.99 11.69
C PRO A 260 -17.40 -0.39 11.02
N ASN A 261 -16.43 -1.22 11.40
CA ASN A 261 -16.06 -2.46 10.69
C ASN A 261 -17.26 -3.39 10.41
N ASN A 262 -18.20 -3.50 11.35
CA ASN A 262 -19.44 -4.28 11.20
C ASN A 262 -20.35 -3.74 10.10
N VAL A 263 -20.50 -2.41 9.99
CA VAL A 263 -21.32 -1.76 8.96
C VAL A 263 -20.67 -1.89 7.59
N ALA A 264 -19.34 -1.72 7.50
CA ALA A 264 -18.60 -1.92 6.26
C ALA A 264 -18.74 -3.35 5.72
N THR A 265 -18.65 -4.36 6.60
CA THR A 265 -18.93 -5.77 6.27
C THR A 265 -20.34 -5.96 5.72
N VAL A 266 -21.35 -5.47 6.45
CA VAL A 266 -22.77 -5.60 6.07
C VAL A 266 -23.04 -4.95 4.72
N MET A 267 -22.46 -3.77 4.46
CA MET A 267 -22.62 -3.08 3.19
C MET A 267 -21.92 -3.81 2.03
N LYS A 268 -20.73 -4.37 2.23
CA LYS A 268 -20.04 -5.15 1.20
C LYS A 268 -20.79 -6.42 0.83
N VAL A 269 -21.29 -7.15 1.84
CA VAL A 269 -22.15 -8.33 1.63
C VAL A 269 -23.48 -7.94 0.98
N GLY A 270 -24.12 -6.87 1.46
CA GLY A 270 -25.38 -6.36 0.92
C GLY A 270 -25.28 -5.93 -0.54
N PHE A 271 -24.19 -5.26 -0.92
CA PHE A 271 -23.91 -4.87 -2.31
C PHE A 271 -23.73 -6.09 -3.24
N MET A 272 -23.19 -7.20 -2.72
CA MET A 272 -23.06 -8.46 -3.46
C MET A 272 -24.39 -9.21 -3.62
N CYS A 273 -25.35 -9.01 -2.71
CA CYS A 273 -26.60 -9.76 -2.67
C CYS A 273 -27.79 -9.07 -3.38
N ASP A 274 -27.92 -7.73 -3.31
CA ASP A 274 -28.91 -6.97 -4.10
C ASP A 274 -28.59 -5.45 -4.13
N PRO A 275 -28.14 -4.90 -5.27
CA PRO A 275 -27.85 -3.47 -5.42
C PRO A 275 -29.08 -2.54 -5.30
N ASN A 276 -30.30 -3.05 -5.49
CA ASN A 276 -31.53 -2.25 -5.48
C ASN A 276 -32.12 -2.11 -4.07
N LEU A 277 -31.82 -3.03 -3.16
CA LEU A 277 -32.26 -3.02 -1.76
C LEU A 277 -31.69 -1.83 -0.95
N TYR A 278 -30.63 -1.19 -1.45
CA TYR A 278 -29.89 -0.16 -0.73
C TYR A 278 -30.11 1.27 -1.22
N LYS A 279 -31.04 1.48 -2.16
CA LYS A 279 -31.26 2.83 -2.68
C LYS A 279 -31.88 3.81 -1.68
N GLN A 280 -32.58 3.37 -0.61
CA GLN A 280 -33.23 4.33 0.30
C GLN A 280 -33.29 3.97 1.81
N ASP A 281 -33.16 2.71 2.25
CA ASP A 281 -33.68 2.38 3.60
C ASP A 281 -32.63 2.13 4.71
N ILE A 282 -31.46 1.55 4.42
CA ILE A 282 -30.53 1.14 5.51
C ILE A 282 -29.68 2.30 6.07
N VAL A 283 -29.53 3.40 5.32
CA VAL A 283 -28.87 4.61 5.84
C VAL A 283 -29.73 5.32 6.89
N ASN A 284 -31.05 5.09 6.94
CA ASN A 284 -31.91 5.70 7.95
C ASN A 284 -32.00 4.86 9.23
N GLU A 285 -31.92 3.53 9.15
CA GLU A 285 -32.03 2.66 10.33
C GLU A 285 -30.71 2.51 11.12
N CYS A 286 -29.54 2.56 10.48
CA CYS A 286 -28.26 2.47 11.20
C CYS A 286 -27.77 3.80 11.82
N PHE A 287 -28.39 4.93 11.48
CA PHE A 287 -27.98 6.27 11.94
C PHE A 287 -28.98 6.93 12.90
N THR A 288 -30.08 6.27 13.26
CA THR A 288 -31.12 6.80 14.18
C THR A 288 -31.05 6.22 15.59
N SER A 289 -30.07 5.37 15.93
CA SER A 289 -29.97 4.75 17.25
C SER A 289 -28.77 5.21 18.10
N TYR A 290 -28.18 6.37 17.79
CA TYR A 290 -27.09 6.97 18.59
C TYR A 290 -27.41 8.37 19.13
N ASP A 291 -28.69 8.69 19.29
CA ASP A 291 -29.14 9.81 20.14
C ASP A 291 -30.14 9.26 21.17
N ASP A 292 -29.61 8.56 22.18
CA ASP A 292 -30.17 8.41 23.54
C ASP A 292 -29.04 8.03 24.52
#